data_AF-A0A7V0IWN6-F1
#
_entry.id   AF-A0A7V0IWN6-F1
#
_cell.length_a   1.000
_cell.length_b   1.000
_cell.length_c   1.000
_cell.angle_alpha   90.00
_cell.angle_beta   90.00
_cell.angle_gamma   90.00
#
_symmetry.space_group_name_H-M   'P 1'
#
loop_
_entity.id
_entity.type
_entity.pdbx_description
1 polymer ?
#
loop_
_entity_poly.entity_id
_entity_poly.type
_entity_poly.pdbx_seq_one_letter_code
_entity_poly.pdbx_strand_id
1 'polypeptide(L)'
;CTKTMRSKIEPMKKTARMLRKHRQLLLNWFRAQGQLSSGVVEGFNNKAKLTTRKAYGFRTYNAAEIALYHTLGALPEPKVAHKFF
;
A
#
# COMPACT_ATOMS: atom_id res chain seq x y z
N CYS A 1 22.32 -1.22 14.04
CA CYS A 1 21.29 -0.94 15.08
C CYS A 1 21.72 -1.24 16.53
N THR A 2 22.99 -1.52 16.85
CA THR A 2 23.41 -1.91 18.22
C THR A 2 23.33 -0.75 19.22
N LYS A 3 23.73 0.47 18.81
CA LYS A 3 23.62 1.69 19.62
C LYS A 3 22.16 1.98 20.01
N THR A 4 21.23 1.86 19.07
CA THR A 4 19.80 2.06 19.30
C THR A 4 19.21 1.08 20.32
N MET A 5 19.69 -0.16 20.35
CA MET A 5 19.21 -1.15 21.33
C MET A 5 19.66 -0.86 22.75
N ARG A 6 20.77 -0.12 22.92
CA ARG A 6 21.31 0.30 24.21
C ARG A 6 20.68 1.61 24.72
N SER A 7 19.94 2.34 23.89
CA SER A 7 19.25 3.56 24.33
C SER A 7 18.06 3.21 25.24
N LYS A 8 17.47 4.21 25.92
CA LYS A 8 16.20 4.05 26.66
C LYS A 8 14.98 4.47 25.82
N ILE A 9 15.13 4.58 24.50
CA ILE A 9 14.09 5.09 23.60
C ILE A 9 13.35 3.92 22.94
N GLU A 10 12.26 3.47 23.56
CA GLU A 10 11.50 2.29 23.11
C GLU A 10 10.97 2.38 21.66
N PRO A 11 10.44 3.53 21.18
CA PRO A 11 10.03 3.66 19.78
C PRO A 11 11.16 3.32 18.80
N MET A 12 12.38 3.79 19.07
CA MET A 12 13.53 3.52 18.22
C MET A 12 13.96 2.04 18.29
N LYS A 13 13.87 1.41 19.46
CA LYS A 13 14.13 -0.03 19.59
C LYS A 13 13.13 -0.87 18.83
N LYS A 14 11.85 -0.48 18.80
CA LYS A 14 10.80 -1.16 18.01
C LYS A 14 11.18 -1.15 16.52
N THR A 15 11.54 0.00 15.98
CA THR A 15 11.99 0.13 14.59
C THR A 15 13.27 -0.67 14.33
N ALA A 16 14.26 -0.60 15.22
CA ALA A 16 15.50 -1.37 15.10
C ALA A 16 15.27 -2.89 15.09
N ARG A 17 14.36 -3.40 15.94
CA ARG A 17 13.95 -4.82 15.95
C ARG A 17 13.25 -5.21 14.64
N MET A 18 12.34 -4.38 14.15
CA MET A 18 11.66 -4.60 12.87
C MET A 18 12.66 -4.69 11.70
N LEU A 19 13.62 -3.77 11.61
CA LEU A 19 14.64 -3.78 10.56
C LEU A 19 15.53 -5.04 10.64
N ARG A 20 15.90 -5.47 11.84
CA ARG A 20 16.66 -6.72 12.04
C ARG A 20 15.88 -7.94 11.59
N LYS A 21 14.60 -8.03 11.96
CA LYS A 21 13.71 -9.15 11.56
C LYS A 21 13.57 -9.25 10.03
N HIS A 22 13.46 -8.12 9.34
CA HIS A 22 13.26 -8.08 7.89
C HIS A 22 14.56 -7.89 7.09
N ARG A 23 15.74 -8.03 7.71
CA ARG A 23 17.05 -7.77 7.06
C ARG A 23 17.20 -8.51 5.73
N GLN A 24 16.81 -9.78 5.67
CA GLN A 24 16.95 -10.57 4.44
C GLN A 24 16.13 -9.98 3.30
N LEU A 25 14.88 -9.60 3.55
CA LEU A 25 14.00 -8.98 2.55
C LEU A 25 14.53 -7.62 2.10
N LEU A 26 15.01 -6.80 3.05
CA LEU A 26 15.61 -5.50 2.72
C LEU A 26 16.85 -5.65 1.82
N LEU A 27 17.68 -6.67 2.06
CA LEU A 27 18.86 -6.95 1.23
C LEU A 27 18.52 -7.49 -0.16
N ASN A 28 17.34 -8.08 -0.34
CA ASN A 28 16.93 -8.59 -1.66
C ASN A 28 16.82 -7.47 -2.70
N TRP A 29 16.38 -6.26 -2.30
CA TRP A 29 16.36 -5.11 -3.20
C TRP A 29 17.76 -4.82 -3.77
N PHE A 30 18.78 -4.81 -2.91
CA PHE A 30 20.16 -4.51 -3.31
C PHE A 30 20.75 -5.61 -4.17
N ARG A 31 20.45 -6.87 -3.84
CA ARG A 31 20.86 -8.05 -4.63
C ARG A 31 20.22 -8.05 -6.01
N ALA A 32 18.96 -7.64 -6.09
CA ALA A 32 18.23 -7.48 -7.35
C ALA A 32 18.57 -6.15 -8.06
N GLN A 33 19.51 -5.35 -7.55
CA GLN A 33 19.97 -4.09 -8.15
C GLN A 33 18.84 -3.13 -8.54
N GLY A 34 17.76 -3.09 -7.76
CA GLY A 34 16.61 -2.22 -8.05
C GLY A 34 15.83 -2.57 -9.32
N GLN A 35 15.96 -3.80 -9.84
CA GLN A 35 15.20 -4.29 -11.01
C GLN A 35 13.67 -4.22 -10.81
N LEU A 36 13.22 -4.25 -9.55
CA LEU A 36 11.81 -4.11 -9.21
C LEU A 36 11.51 -2.68 -8.76
N SER A 37 10.62 -2.00 -9.47
CA SER A 37 10.10 -0.69 -9.09
C SER A 37 8.93 -0.84 -8.11
N SER A 38 9.01 -0.14 -6.98
CA SER A 38 7.89 -0.02 -6.03
C SER A 38 6.75 0.85 -6.58
N GLY A 39 7.00 1.67 -7.61
CA GLY A 39 6.03 2.66 -8.09
C GLY A 39 4.72 2.05 -8.60
N VAL A 40 4.79 0.87 -9.23
CA VAL A 40 3.58 0.15 -9.70
C VAL A 40 2.73 -0.28 -8.50
N VAL A 41 3.36 -0.87 -7.48
CA VAL A 41 2.69 -1.33 -6.26
C VAL A 41 2.11 -0.16 -5.47
N GLU A 42 2.85 0.94 -5.37
CA GLU A 42 2.37 2.18 -4.73
C GLU A 42 1.17 2.79 -5.48
N GLY A 43 1.22 2.81 -6.81
CA GLY A 43 0.10 3.24 -7.65
C GLY A 43 -1.15 2.40 -7.41
N PHE A 44 -1.02 1.08 -7.35
CA PHE A 44 -2.13 0.17 -7.02
C PHE A 44 -2.67 0.41 -5.61
N ASN A 45 -1.80 0.56 -4.61
CA ASN A 45 -2.22 0.84 -3.24
C ASN A 45 -3.00 2.17 -3.14
N ASN A 46 -2.58 3.20 -3.88
CA ASN A 46 -3.29 4.48 -3.93
C ASN A 46 -4.66 4.35 -4.58
N LYS A 47 -4.77 3.62 -5.71
CA LYS A 47 -6.06 3.32 -6.34
C LYS A 47 -6.99 2.58 -5.38
N ALA A 48 -6.52 1.52 -4.74
CA ALA A 48 -7.31 0.76 -3.78
C ALA A 48 -7.80 1.65 -2.62
N LYS A 49 -6.91 2.47 -2.03
CA LYS A 49 -7.27 3.40 -0.96
C LYS A 49 -8.34 4.41 -1.40
N LEU A 50 -8.22 4.96 -2.61
CA LEU A 50 -9.20 5.90 -3.16
C LEU A 50 -10.56 5.22 -3.38
N THR A 51 -10.56 4.02 -3.96
CA THR A 51 -11.79 3.25 -4.21
C THR A 51 -12.49 2.91 -2.91
N THR A 52 -11.76 2.42 -1.91
CA THR A 52 -12.33 2.13 -0.58
C THR A 52 -12.94 3.38 0.05
N ARG A 53 -12.30 4.55 -0.10
CA ARG A 53 -12.85 5.82 0.40
C ARG A 53 -14.14 6.22 -0.34
N LYS A 54 -14.20 6.05 -1.66
CA LYS A 54 -15.42 6.29 -2.45
C LYS A 54 -16.54 5.31 -2.08
N ALA A 55 -16.20 4.06 -1.79
CA ALA A 55 -17.12 3.00 -1.41
C ALA A 55 -17.58 3.06 0.06
N TYR A 56 -17.13 4.03 0.87
CA TYR A 56 -17.48 4.13 2.29
C TYR A 56 -19.00 4.17 2.55
N GLY A 57 -19.79 4.69 1.60
CA GLY A 57 -21.26 4.73 1.69
C GLY A 57 -21.96 3.41 1.36
N PHE A 58 -21.22 2.35 0.99
CA PHE A 58 -21.81 1.07 0.62
C PHE A 58 -22.19 0.27 1.87
N ARG A 59 -23.37 -0.34 1.82
CA ARG A 59 -23.95 -1.08 2.95
C ARG A 59 -23.35 -2.47 3.17
N THR A 60 -22.62 -3.01 2.18
CA THR A 60 -22.05 -4.36 2.23
C THR A 60 -20.61 -4.38 1.75
N TYR A 61 -19.83 -5.30 2.29
CA TYR A 61 -18.45 -5.54 1.85
C TYR A 61 -18.39 -5.97 0.38
N ASN A 62 -19.32 -6.82 -0.06
CA ASN A 62 -19.40 -7.28 -1.45
C ASN A 62 -19.50 -6.11 -2.45
N ALA A 63 -20.29 -5.09 -2.14
CA ALA A 63 -20.38 -3.91 -3.01
C ALA A 63 -19.04 -3.14 -3.07
N ALA A 64 -18.32 -3.04 -1.95
CA ALA A 64 -17.01 -2.36 -1.90
C ALA A 64 -15.94 -3.16 -2.66
N GLU A 65 -15.98 -4.48 -2.56
CA GLU A 65 -15.13 -5.40 -3.32
C GLU A 65 -15.39 -5.29 -4.83
N ILE A 66 -16.66 -5.28 -5.26
CA ILE A 66 -17.03 -5.09 -6.67
C ILE A 66 -16.50 -3.75 -7.20
N ALA A 67 -16.64 -2.66 -6.44
CA ALA A 67 -16.09 -1.37 -6.85
C ALA A 67 -14.55 -1.41 -6.94
N LEU A 68 -13.88 -2.10 -6.02
CA LEU A 68 -12.44 -2.30 -6.09
C LEU A 68 -12.04 -3.01 -7.39
N TYR A 69 -12.65 -4.15 -7.71
CA TYR A 69 -12.35 -4.86 -8.95
C TYR A 69 -12.71 -4.07 -10.21
N HIS A 70 -13.82 -3.32 -10.19
CA HIS A 70 -14.22 -2.48 -11.32
C HIS A 70 -13.18 -1.39 -11.61
N THR A 71 -12.71 -0.69 -10.56
CA THR A 71 -11.66 0.34 -10.71
C THR A 71 -10.29 -0.23 -11.09
N LEU A 72 -9.93 -1.42 -10.60
CA LEU A 72 -8.67 -2.08 -10.96
C LEU A 72 -8.69 -2.64 -12.39
N GLY A 73 -9.83 -3.17 -12.83
CA GLY A 73 -10.03 -3.68 -14.18
C GLY A 73 -10.31 -2.61 -15.23
N ALA A 74 -10.38 -1.33 -14.84
CA ALA A 74 -10.74 -0.20 -15.71
C ALA A 74 -12.00 -0.49 -16.55
N LEU A 75 -13.00 -1.11 -15.92
CA LEU A 75 -14.24 -1.51 -16.58
C LEU A 75 -15.05 -0.27 -17.00
N PRO A 76 -15.90 -0.38 -18.05
CA PRO A 76 -16.71 0.74 -18.50
C PRO A 76 -17.64 1.23 -17.40
N GLU A 77 -17.70 2.55 -17.25
CA GLU A 77 -18.64 3.25 -16.38
C GLU A 77 -19.79 3.85 -17.21
N PRO A 78 -21.00 3.98 -16.63
CA PRO A 78 -22.10 4.65 -17.31
C PRO A 78 -21.74 6.10 -17.64
N LYS A 79 -22.25 6.61 -18.77
CA LYS A 79 -22.06 8.01 -19.17
C LYS A 79 -22.80 8.91 -18.18
N VAL A 80 -22.05 9.62 -17.34
CA VAL A 80 -22.58 10.65 -16.43
C VAL A 80 -22.46 12.04 -17.05
N ALA A 81 -23.42 12.91 -16.75
CA ALA A 81 -23.47 14.28 -17.28
C ALA A 81 -22.30 15.15 -16.77
N HIS A 82 -21.80 14.86 -15.56
CA HIS A 82 -20.72 15.63 -14.92
C HIS A 82 -19.57 14.70 -14.53
N LYS A 83 -18.35 15.09 -14.92
CA LYS A 83 -17.10 14.45 -14.48
C LYS A 83 -16.29 15.46 -13.69
N PHE A 84 -15.87 15.08 -12.49
CA PHE A 84 -14.95 15.86 -11.68
C PHE A 84 -13.55 15.27 -11.85
N PHE A 85 -12.61 16.09 -12.34
CA PHE A 85 -11.22 15.74 -12.63
C PHE A 85 -10.31 16.02 -11.44
#